data_AF-A0A7J8FRP1-F1
#
_entry.id   AF-A0A7J8FRP1-F1
#
_cell.length_a   1.000
_cell.length_b   1.000
_cell.length_c   1.000
_cell.angle_alpha   90.00
_cell.angle_beta   90.00
_cell.angle_gamma   90.00
#
_symmetry.space_group_name_H-M   'P 1'
#
loop_
_entity.id
_entity.type
_entity.pdbx_description
1 polymer ?
#
loop_
_entity_poly.entity_id
_entity_poly.type
_entity_poly.pdbx_seq_one_letter_code
_entity_poly.pdbx_strand_id
1 'polypeptide(L)'
;MKSVASWPSVDWTGVLLLQLLATTLYMMSAEVIHHIEEALDEDEKKMLLFLCRDVAADVSPLNVRDLLDNLSERGKLSAMGLAELLYRVRRFDLLKRILKMDKMTVEAHLLRHPHLISDYRVLMTEIGEDLDKSDMSSLIFLMRDYMGRGKTVKDKSFLDLVMELEKLNLVAPDQLDLLEKCLKNIHRIDLKTKIQKYKQAASVWNPRMKQLQKFNYIHFLPNLCGSMD
;
A
#
# COMPACT_ATOMS: atom_id res chain seq x y z
N MET A 1 33.37 39.07 46.53
CA MET A 1 33.38 38.48 45.17
C MET A 1 32.48 37.26 45.15
N LYS A 2 31.29 37.35 44.55
CA LYS A 2 30.46 36.19 44.17
C LYS A 2 29.92 36.51 42.78
N SER A 3 30.43 35.82 41.77
CA SER A 3 29.98 35.91 40.38
C SER A 3 28.76 35.03 40.21
N VAL A 4 27.62 35.61 39.82
CA VAL A 4 26.41 34.88 39.44
C VAL A 4 26.39 34.82 37.92
N ALA A 5 26.59 33.63 37.37
CA ALA A 5 26.47 33.39 35.95
C ALA A 5 24.98 33.40 35.55
N SER A 6 24.57 34.40 34.75
CA SER A 6 23.27 34.38 34.07
C SER A 6 23.35 33.45 32.87
N TRP A 7 22.58 32.38 32.87
CA TRP A 7 22.38 31.55 31.68
C TRP A 7 21.23 32.14 30.85
N PRO A 8 21.35 32.19 29.51
CA PRO A 8 20.25 32.68 28.68
C PRO A 8 19.10 31.67 28.69
N SER A 9 17.91 32.17 28.97
CA SER A 9 16.66 31.41 28.88
C SER A 9 16.44 30.99 27.43
N VAL A 10 16.62 29.69 27.15
CA VAL A 10 16.29 29.11 25.84
C VAL A 10 14.77 29.17 25.68
N ASP A 11 14.30 29.81 24.61
CA ASP A 11 12.87 29.89 24.30
C ASP A 11 12.37 28.55 23.73
N TRP A 12 11.94 27.67 24.63
CA TRP A 12 11.37 26.38 24.30
C TRP A 12 10.05 26.48 23.52
N THR A 13 9.36 27.62 23.60
CA THR A 13 8.10 27.82 22.87
C THR A 13 8.36 27.97 21.38
N GLY A 14 9.39 28.72 20.98
CA GLY A 14 9.82 28.84 19.59
C GLY A 14 10.30 27.52 18.98
N VAL A 15 11.02 26.69 19.73
CA VAL A 15 11.46 25.36 19.28
C VAL A 15 10.28 24.42 19.07
N LEU A 16 9.33 24.40 20.02
CA LEU A 16 8.12 23.59 19.92
C LEU A 16 7.22 24.06 18.77
N LEU A 17 7.12 25.37 18.53
CA LEU A 17 6.37 25.96 17.41
C LEU A 17 7.05 25.66 16.08
N LEU A 18 8.39 25.70 15.99
CA LEU A 18 9.14 25.26 14.81
C LEU A 18 9.03 23.77 14.56
N GLN A 19 8.98 22.94 15.61
CA GLN A 19 8.75 21.50 15.48
C GLN A 19 7.31 21.19 15.06
N LEU A 20 6.33 21.87 15.66
CA LEU A 20 4.92 21.79 15.27
C LEU A 20 4.74 22.27 13.83
N LEU A 21 5.30 23.43 13.47
CA LEU A 21 5.30 23.96 12.11
C LEU A 21 6.04 23.02 11.15
N ALA A 22 7.19 22.45 11.52
CA ALA A 22 7.90 21.49 10.68
C ALA A 22 7.10 20.18 10.48
N THR A 23 6.37 19.73 11.50
CA THR A 23 5.44 18.59 11.37
C THR A 23 4.16 18.93 10.61
N THR A 24 3.73 20.19 10.60
CA THR A 24 2.54 20.64 9.84
C THR A 24 2.88 21.20 8.45
N LEU A 25 4.16 21.35 8.09
CA LEU A 25 4.60 22.07 6.88
C LEU A 25 5.58 21.25 6.02
N TYR A 26 5.66 19.92 6.21
CA TYR A 26 6.18 19.03 5.17
C TYR A 26 5.01 18.47 4.35
N MET A 27 4.24 19.38 3.77
CA MET A 27 3.38 19.03 2.64
C MET A 27 4.29 18.68 1.47
N MET A 28 4.07 17.52 0.84
CA MET A 28 4.79 17.17 -0.38
C MET A 28 4.54 18.29 -1.40
N SER A 29 5.60 18.84 -2.01
CA SER A 29 5.39 19.87 -3.01
C SER A 29 4.72 19.28 -4.24
N ALA A 30 3.76 20.01 -4.83
CA ALA A 30 3.10 19.61 -6.06
C ALA A 30 4.10 19.33 -7.19
N GLU A 31 5.24 20.03 -7.20
CA GLU A 31 6.34 19.81 -8.14
C GLU A 31 6.96 18.40 -8.01
N VAL A 32 7.18 17.93 -6.78
CA VAL A 32 7.72 16.59 -6.53
C VAL A 32 6.73 15.52 -6.99
N ILE A 33 5.43 15.71 -6.70
CA ILE A 33 4.37 14.78 -7.10
C ILE A 33 4.29 14.70 -8.63
N HIS A 34 4.33 15.84 -9.32
CA HIS A 34 4.29 15.90 -10.77
C HIS A 34 5.50 15.20 -11.40
N HIS A 35 6.71 15.47 -10.93
CA HIS A 35 7.92 14.80 -11.43
C HIS A 35 7.92 13.29 -11.23
N ILE A 36 7.32 12.81 -10.14
CA ILE A 36 7.17 11.37 -9.90
C ILE A 36 6.17 10.79 -10.90
N GLU A 37 4.99 11.40 -11.01
CA GLU A 37 3.95 10.92 -11.91
C GLU A 37 4.40 10.89 -13.37
N GLU A 38 5.13 11.90 -13.85
CA GLU A 38 5.72 11.90 -15.20
C GLU A 38 6.80 10.85 -15.40
N ALA A 39 7.56 10.54 -14.36
CA ALA A 39 8.66 9.60 -14.47
C ALA A 39 8.21 8.13 -14.45
N LEU A 40 7.03 7.84 -13.92
CA LEU A 40 6.46 6.49 -13.84
C LEU A 40 5.82 6.09 -15.16
N ASP A 41 6.01 4.84 -15.58
CA ASP A 41 5.25 4.28 -16.70
C ASP A 41 3.83 3.86 -16.29
N GLU A 42 3.01 3.45 -17.26
CA GLU A 42 1.60 3.10 -17.01
C GLU A 42 1.42 1.88 -16.09
N ASP A 43 2.34 0.91 -16.12
CA ASP A 43 2.23 -0.28 -15.28
C ASP A 43 2.70 0.02 -13.85
N GLU A 44 3.73 0.85 -13.70
CA GLU A 44 4.18 1.41 -12.42
C GLU A 44 3.08 2.28 -11.78
N LYS A 45 2.39 3.11 -12.57
CA LYS A 45 1.25 3.91 -12.10
C LYS A 45 0.11 3.05 -11.59
N LYS A 46 -0.27 1.99 -12.32
CA LYS A 46 -1.28 1.02 -11.88
C LYS A 46 -0.88 0.31 -10.61
N MET A 47 0.39 -0.10 -10.49
CA MET A 47 0.91 -0.72 -9.28
C MET A 47 0.80 0.22 -8.08
N LEU A 48 1.15 1.49 -8.23
CA LEU A 48 1.07 2.49 -7.16
C LEU A 48 -0.38 2.71 -6.71
N LEU A 49 -1.31 2.84 -7.67
CA LEU A 49 -2.75 2.93 -7.38
C LEU A 49 -3.26 1.70 -6.62
N PHE A 50 -2.83 0.50 -7.01
CA PHE A 50 -3.18 -0.74 -6.32
C PHE A 50 -2.64 -0.76 -4.88
N LEU A 51 -1.36 -0.41 -4.68
CA LEU A 51 -0.71 -0.39 -3.36
C LEU A 51 -1.43 0.54 -2.38
N CYS A 52 -1.87 1.71 -2.85
CA CYS A 52 -2.48 2.72 -1.99
C CYS A 52 -3.99 2.53 -1.75
N ARG A 53 -4.61 1.50 -2.32
CA ARG A 53 -6.07 1.33 -2.32
C ARG A 53 -6.68 1.34 -0.91
N ASP A 54 -5.99 0.78 0.07
CA ASP A 54 -6.47 0.71 1.46
C ASP A 54 -6.37 2.07 2.17
N VAL A 55 -5.27 2.81 1.94
CA VAL A 55 -5.00 4.12 2.58
C VAL A 55 -5.87 5.22 1.96
N ALA A 56 -6.18 5.09 0.67
CA ALA A 56 -7.01 5.99 -0.10
C ALA A 56 -8.46 5.49 -0.24
N ALA A 57 -8.96 4.58 0.60
CA ALA A 57 -10.31 4.02 0.46
C ALA A 57 -11.44 5.07 0.52
N ASP A 58 -11.17 6.23 1.12
CA ASP A 58 -12.03 7.40 1.21
C ASP A 58 -12.03 8.27 -0.07
N VAL A 59 -11.19 7.95 -1.04
CA VAL A 59 -11.00 8.68 -2.29
C VAL A 59 -11.04 7.71 -3.47
N SER A 60 -11.64 8.11 -4.58
CA SER A 60 -11.51 7.38 -5.84
C SER A 60 -10.55 8.14 -6.76
N PRO A 61 -9.22 8.03 -6.55
CA PRO A 61 -8.26 8.79 -7.35
C PRO A 61 -8.35 8.39 -8.82
N LEU A 62 -8.35 9.38 -9.72
CA LEU A 62 -8.40 9.15 -11.16
C LEU A 62 -7.02 8.75 -11.71
N ASN A 63 -5.95 9.24 -11.07
CA ASN A 63 -4.56 9.01 -11.47
C ASN A 63 -3.61 9.09 -10.26
N VAL A 64 -2.32 8.82 -10.48
CA VAL A 64 -1.29 8.82 -9.43
C VAL A 64 -1.09 10.21 -8.81
N ARG A 65 -1.16 11.27 -9.60
CA ARG A 65 -1.03 12.64 -9.09
C ARG A 65 -2.15 12.94 -8.10
N ASP A 66 -3.41 12.71 -8.49
CA ASP A 66 -4.56 12.92 -7.61
C ASP A 66 -4.44 12.09 -6.34
N LEU A 67 -3.98 10.84 -6.46
CA LEU A 67 -3.73 9.98 -5.30
C LEU A 67 -2.70 10.60 -4.35
N LEU A 68 -1.54 10.98 -4.85
CA LEU A 68 -0.45 11.52 -4.02
C LEU A 68 -0.82 12.89 -3.42
N ASP A 69 -1.49 13.75 -4.19
CA ASP A 69 -2.01 15.04 -3.74
C ASP A 69 -3.01 14.83 -2.58
N ASN A 70 -4.01 13.95 -2.75
CA ASN A 70 -4.98 13.63 -1.71
C ASN A 70 -4.35 13.06 -0.44
N LEU A 71 -3.37 12.15 -0.58
CA LEU A 71 -2.68 11.58 0.57
C LEU A 71 -1.80 12.62 1.29
N SER A 72 -1.16 13.53 0.53
CA SER A 72 -0.39 14.65 1.06
C SER A 72 -1.31 15.59 1.84
N GLU A 73 -2.41 16.05 1.23
CA GLU A 73 -3.38 17.00 1.85
C GLU A 73 -3.98 16.49 3.16
N ARG A 74 -4.18 15.17 3.27
CA ARG A 74 -4.68 14.53 4.48
C ARG A 74 -3.61 14.26 5.53
N GLY A 75 -2.35 14.62 5.27
CA GLY A 75 -1.20 14.29 6.13
C GLY A 75 -0.90 12.80 6.23
N LYS A 76 -1.44 11.97 5.31
CA LYS A 76 -1.22 10.53 5.26
C LYS A 76 0.07 10.17 4.51
N LEU A 77 0.56 11.05 3.63
CA LEU A 77 1.79 10.84 2.86
C LEU A 77 2.97 11.63 3.44
N SER A 78 3.86 10.93 4.14
CA SER A 78 5.14 11.48 4.57
C SER A 78 6.24 11.24 3.53
N ALA A 79 7.40 11.88 3.68
CA ALA A 79 8.60 11.57 2.88
C ALA A 79 8.95 10.07 2.92
N MET A 80 8.84 9.43 4.10
CA MET A 80 9.09 8.00 4.24
C MET A 80 7.99 7.15 3.61
N GLY A 81 6.73 7.59 3.64
CA GLY A 81 5.64 6.92 2.93
C GLY A 81 5.84 6.94 1.42
N LEU A 82 6.28 8.08 0.87
CA LEU A 82 6.64 8.17 -0.55
C LEU A 82 7.88 7.33 -0.88
N ALA A 83 8.88 7.31 0.02
CA ALA A 83 10.04 6.44 -0.12
C ALA A 83 9.64 4.97 -0.14
N GLU A 84 8.69 4.56 0.71
CA GLU A 84 8.12 3.21 0.66
C GLU A 84 7.47 2.94 -0.70
N LEU A 85 6.61 3.82 -1.20
CA LEU A 85 5.94 3.64 -2.50
C LEU A 85 6.95 3.43 -3.63
N LEU A 86 7.95 4.31 -3.73
CA LEU A 86 9.01 4.24 -4.75
C LEU A 86 9.87 2.98 -4.59
N TYR A 87 10.09 2.52 -3.36
CA TYR A 87 10.76 1.26 -3.09
C TYR A 87 9.94 0.06 -3.58
N ARG A 88 8.62 0.04 -3.33
CA ARG A 88 7.73 -1.06 -3.77
C ARG A 88 7.60 -1.15 -5.29
N VAL A 89 7.51 -0.02 -6.00
CA VAL A 89 7.52 0.02 -7.48
C VAL A 89 8.94 -0.09 -8.08
N ARG A 90 9.96 -0.35 -7.25
CA ARG A 90 11.37 -0.57 -7.65
C ARG A 90 12.05 0.62 -8.37
N ARG A 91 11.54 1.85 -8.19
CA ARG A 91 12.12 3.08 -8.73
C ARG A 91 13.18 3.67 -7.84
N PHE A 92 14.26 2.92 -7.67
CA PHE A 92 15.42 3.31 -6.85
C PHE A 92 16.18 4.53 -7.43
N ASP A 93 16.04 4.78 -8.73
CA ASP A 93 16.50 6.00 -9.39
C ASP A 93 15.79 7.24 -8.84
N LEU A 94 14.46 7.17 -8.68
CA LEU A 94 13.64 8.25 -8.13
C LEU A 94 13.92 8.47 -6.64
N LEU A 95 14.11 7.39 -5.86
CA LEU A 95 14.54 7.49 -4.46
C LEU A 95 15.82 8.34 -4.31
N LYS A 96 16.84 8.02 -5.11
CA LYS A 96 18.13 8.71 -5.06
C LYS A 96 18.03 10.14 -5.59
N ARG A 97 17.32 10.34 -6.70
CA ARG A 97 17.28 11.63 -7.39
C ARG A 97 16.40 12.64 -6.66
N ILE A 98 15.23 12.23 -6.20
CA ILE A 98 14.19 13.11 -5.62
C ILE A 98 14.32 13.16 -4.10
N LEU A 99 14.32 12.01 -3.42
CA LEU A 99 14.32 11.95 -1.96
C LEU A 99 15.71 11.95 -1.32
N LYS A 100 16.78 11.83 -2.14
CA LYS A 100 18.17 11.69 -1.70
C LYS A 100 18.38 10.52 -0.73
N MET A 101 17.58 9.46 -0.89
CA MET A 101 17.65 8.23 -0.09
C MET A 101 18.20 7.08 -0.92
N ASP A 102 18.96 6.20 -0.27
CA ASP A 102 19.34 4.92 -0.85
C ASP A 102 18.37 3.80 -0.45
N LYS A 103 18.46 2.68 -1.16
CA LYS A 103 17.63 1.50 -0.92
C LYS A 103 17.77 0.98 0.53
N MET A 104 19.01 0.96 1.04
CA MET A 104 19.32 0.42 2.37
C MET A 104 18.67 1.24 3.49
N THR A 105 18.60 2.56 3.32
CA THR A 105 17.95 3.48 4.26
C THR A 105 16.46 3.18 4.35
N VAL A 106 15.80 2.97 3.21
CA VAL A 106 14.38 2.62 3.17
C VAL A 106 14.14 1.24 3.78
N GLU A 107 14.95 0.24 3.42
CA GLU A 107 14.86 -1.12 4.01
C GLU A 107 15.03 -1.10 5.52
N ALA A 108 16.05 -0.41 6.04
CA ALA A 108 16.29 -0.29 7.47
C ALA A 108 15.14 0.43 8.21
N HIS A 109 14.47 1.38 7.54
CA HIS A 109 13.29 2.04 8.09
C HIS A 109 12.08 1.10 8.15
N LEU A 110 11.80 0.37 7.07
CA LEU A 110 10.68 -0.58 6.97
C LEU A 110 10.82 -1.72 7.99
N LEU A 111 12.04 -2.10 8.39
CA LEU A 111 12.24 -3.11 9.43
C LEU A 111 11.84 -2.64 10.84
N ARG A 112 11.74 -1.33 11.09
CA ARG A 112 11.62 -0.75 12.43
C ARG A 112 10.32 0.01 12.66
N HIS A 113 9.62 0.39 11.61
CA HIS A 113 8.45 1.26 11.68
C HIS A 113 7.25 0.65 10.98
N PRO A 114 6.02 1.03 11.39
CA PRO A 114 4.82 0.67 10.65
C PRO A 114 4.89 1.14 9.19
N HIS A 115 4.38 0.31 8.29
CA HIS A 115 4.34 0.61 6.86
C HIS A 115 3.11 1.45 6.54
N LEU A 116 3.25 2.32 5.52
CA LEU A 116 2.10 2.98 4.89
C LEU A 116 1.25 1.93 4.16
N ILE A 117 1.91 0.96 3.54
CA ILE A 117 1.28 -0.04 2.69
C ILE A 117 1.05 -1.33 3.47
N SER A 118 -0.13 -1.92 3.32
CA SER A 118 -0.45 -3.16 4.01
C SER A 118 0.37 -4.34 3.46
N ASP A 119 0.78 -5.25 4.35
CA ASP A 119 1.51 -6.48 3.97
C ASP A 119 0.77 -7.29 2.91
N TYR A 120 -0.57 -7.24 2.92
CA TYR A 120 -1.41 -7.87 1.90
C TYR A 120 -1.17 -7.27 0.50
N ARG A 121 -1.18 -5.94 0.38
CA ARG A 121 -0.95 -5.26 -0.92
C ARG A 121 0.45 -5.56 -1.44
N VAL A 122 1.45 -5.55 -0.55
CA VAL A 122 2.83 -5.95 -0.87
C VAL A 122 2.89 -7.39 -1.39
N LEU A 123 2.25 -8.33 -0.70
CA LEU A 123 2.20 -9.74 -1.12
C LEU A 123 1.60 -9.89 -2.51
N MET A 124 0.49 -9.19 -2.80
CA MET A 124 -0.15 -9.27 -4.11
C MET A 124 0.73 -8.70 -5.22
N THR A 125 1.45 -7.59 -4.97
CA THR A 125 2.41 -7.07 -5.96
C THR A 125 3.58 -8.02 -6.20
N GLU A 126 4.16 -8.59 -5.14
CA GLU A 126 5.28 -9.55 -5.29
C GLU A 126 4.85 -10.82 -6.02
N ILE A 127 3.63 -11.30 -5.81
CA ILE A 127 3.07 -12.43 -6.57
C ILE A 127 2.90 -12.04 -8.04
N GLY A 128 2.36 -10.86 -8.31
CA GLY A 128 2.13 -10.37 -9.67
C GLY A 128 3.41 -10.22 -10.49
N GLU A 129 4.49 -9.71 -9.87
CA GLU A 129 5.80 -9.57 -10.52
C GLU A 129 6.45 -10.91 -10.88
N ASP A 130 6.19 -11.94 -10.08
CA ASP A 130 6.79 -13.26 -10.28
C ASP A 130 5.98 -14.16 -11.22
N LEU A 131 4.81 -13.73 -11.70
CA LEU A 131 3.95 -14.48 -12.63
C LEU A 131 4.27 -14.12 -14.08
N ASP A 132 4.44 -15.14 -14.93
CA ASP A 132 4.59 -14.91 -16.37
C ASP A 132 3.26 -14.91 -17.12
N LYS A 133 3.31 -14.70 -18.45
CA LYS A 133 2.11 -14.67 -19.30
C LYS A 133 1.37 -16.01 -19.35
N SER A 134 2.08 -17.14 -19.27
CA SER A 134 1.49 -18.48 -19.28
C SER A 134 0.79 -18.78 -17.96
N ASP A 135 1.43 -18.42 -16.85
CA ASP A 135 0.84 -18.51 -15.51
C ASP A 135 -0.42 -17.66 -15.42
N MET A 136 -0.37 -16.41 -15.90
CA MET A 136 -1.52 -15.51 -15.94
C MET A 136 -2.67 -16.07 -16.77
N SER A 137 -2.38 -16.64 -17.94
CA SER A 137 -3.40 -17.28 -18.78
C SER A 137 -4.06 -18.47 -18.06
N SER A 138 -3.26 -19.26 -17.35
CA SER A 138 -3.72 -20.41 -16.57
C SER A 138 -4.55 -19.98 -15.35
N LEU A 139 -4.17 -18.91 -14.66
CA LEU A 139 -4.95 -18.33 -13.55
C LEU A 139 -6.30 -17.80 -14.04
N ILE A 140 -6.31 -17.02 -15.12
CA ILE A 140 -7.56 -16.48 -15.70
C ILE A 140 -8.49 -17.63 -16.08
N PHE A 141 -7.96 -18.71 -16.67
CA PHE A 141 -8.75 -19.90 -16.99
C PHE A 141 -9.37 -20.54 -15.74
N LEU A 142 -8.57 -20.81 -14.70
CA LEU A 142 -9.05 -21.40 -13.45
C LEU A 142 -10.07 -20.51 -12.72
N MET A 143 -9.89 -19.18 -12.79
CA MET A 143 -10.73 -18.22 -12.07
C MET A 143 -12.02 -17.87 -12.81
N ARG A 144 -12.15 -18.24 -14.09
CA ARG A 144 -13.36 -18.04 -14.89
C ARG A 144 -14.60 -18.69 -14.25
N ASP A 145 -14.41 -19.83 -13.60
CA ASP A 145 -15.49 -20.56 -12.92
C ASP A 145 -16.07 -19.76 -11.74
N TYR A 146 -15.31 -18.83 -11.18
CA TYR A 146 -15.70 -18.03 -10.02
C TYR A 146 -16.17 -16.62 -10.40
N MET A 147 -15.63 -16.03 -11.48
CA MET A 147 -15.94 -14.64 -11.89
C MET A 147 -17.20 -14.51 -12.76
N GLY A 148 -17.82 -15.63 -13.15
CA GLY A 148 -18.96 -15.64 -14.06
C GLY A 148 -18.56 -15.45 -15.53
N ARG A 149 -19.29 -16.10 -16.45
CA ARG A 149 -18.89 -16.28 -17.86
C ARG A 149 -18.75 -14.98 -18.68
N GLY A 150 -19.15 -13.82 -18.15
CA GLY A 150 -19.21 -12.54 -18.88
C GLY A 150 -18.14 -11.50 -18.54
N LYS A 151 -17.28 -11.70 -17.52
CA LYS A 151 -16.34 -10.67 -17.02
C LYS A 151 -14.85 -10.93 -17.30
N THR A 152 -14.51 -12.01 -17.99
CA THR A 152 -13.12 -12.29 -18.38
C THR A 152 -12.71 -11.46 -19.59
N VAL A 153 -12.31 -10.22 -19.34
CA VAL A 153 -11.60 -9.39 -20.33
C VAL A 153 -10.24 -10.05 -20.59
N LYS A 154 -9.87 -10.24 -21.86
CA LYS A 154 -8.49 -10.60 -22.23
C LYS A 154 -7.55 -9.51 -21.72
N ASP A 155 -6.31 -9.89 -21.39
CA ASP A 155 -5.23 -8.95 -21.05
C ASP A 155 -5.33 -8.24 -19.68
N LYS A 156 -6.02 -8.85 -18.70
CA LYS A 156 -5.94 -8.40 -17.30
C LYS A 156 -4.58 -8.69 -16.69
N SER A 157 -4.03 -7.71 -15.97
CA SER A 157 -2.87 -7.95 -15.09
C SER A 157 -3.27 -8.80 -13.87
N PHE A 158 -2.28 -9.31 -13.15
CA PHE A 158 -2.53 -9.99 -11.87
C PHE A 158 -3.26 -9.09 -10.87
N LEU A 159 -2.88 -7.80 -10.80
CA LEU A 159 -3.50 -6.85 -9.88
C LEU A 159 -4.96 -6.58 -10.25
N ASP A 160 -5.28 -6.49 -11.54
CA ASP A 160 -6.67 -6.38 -12.00
C ASP A 160 -7.50 -7.60 -11.62
N LEU A 161 -6.91 -8.79 -11.72
CA LEU A 161 -7.55 -10.03 -11.30
C LEU A 161 -7.83 -10.03 -9.80
N VAL A 162 -6.86 -9.64 -8.97
CA VAL A 162 -7.04 -9.50 -7.52
C VAL A 162 -8.16 -8.52 -7.21
N MET A 163 -8.18 -7.34 -7.84
CA MET A 163 -9.24 -6.35 -7.61
C MET A 163 -10.64 -6.86 -7.93
N GLU A 164 -10.80 -7.67 -8.97
CA GLU A 164 -12.08 -8.30 -9.31
C GLU A 164 -12.49 -9.38 -8.30
N LEU A 165 -11.53 -10.18 -7.82
CA LEU A 165 -11.78 -11.17 -6.78
C LEU A 165 -12.14 -10.52 -5.44
N GLU A 166 -11.53 -9.39 -5.10
CA GLU A 166 -11.87 -8.58 -3.93
C GLU A 166 -13.33 -8.08 -4.03
N LYS A 167 -13.75 -7.58 -5.19
CA LYS A 167 -15.15 -7.14 -5.41
C LYS A 167 -16.17 -8.28 -5.25
N LEU A 168 -15.74 -9.52 -5.49
CA LEU A 168 -16.56 -10.72 -5.34
C LEU A 168 -16.44 -11.34 -3.93
N ASN A 169 -15.68 -10.74 -3.02
CA ASN A 169 -15.37 -11.28 -1.68
C ASN A 169 -14.77 -12.70 -1.75
N LEU A 170 -13.96 -12.96 -2.78
CA LEU A 170 -13.26 -14.23 -2.99
C LEU A 170 -11.82 -14.18 -2.49
N VAL A 171 -11.24 -12.99 -2.43
CA VAL A 171 -9.88 -12.72 -1.95
C VAL A 171 -9.92 -11.50 -1.03
N ALA A 172 -9.26 -11.60 0.13
CA ALA A 172 -9.08 -10.53 1.11
C ALA A 172 -7.81 -10.82 1.95
N PRO A 173 -7.33 -9.88 2.79
CA PRO A 173 -6.16 -10.08 3.63
C PRO A 173 -6.19 -11.33 4.53
N ASP A 174 -7.38 -11.80 4.91
CA ASP A 174 -7.61 -13.00 5.72
C ASP A 174 -8.24 -14.17 4.93
N GLN A 175 -8.50 -13.97 3.64
CA GLN A 175 -9.15 -14.95 2.75
C GLN A 175 -8.31 -15.15 1.49
N LEU A 176 -7.35 -16.07 1.54
CA LEU A 176 -6.41 -16.35 0.43
C LEU A 176 -6.47 -17.80 -0.08
N ASP A 177 -7.38 -18.63 0.44
CA ASP A 177 -7.43 -20.07 0.14
C ASP A 177 -7.71 -20.36 -1.35
N LEU A 178 -8.55 -19.54 -1.99
CA LEU A 178 -8.81 -19.64 -3.42
C LEU A 178 -7.53 -19.40 -4.23
N LEU A 179 -6.81 -18.32 -3.92
CA LEU A 179 -5.58 -17.96 -4.62
C LEU A 179 -4.48 -19.01 -4.40
N GLU A 180 -4.33 -19.54 -3.17
CA GLU A 180 -3.42 -20.66 -2.88
C GLU A 180 -3.74 -21.90 -3.73
N LYS A 181 -5.03 -22.26 -3.84
CA LYS A 181 -5.49 -23.40 -4.63
C LYS A 181 -5.18 -23.19 -6.12
N CYS A 182 -5.44 -22.00 -6.65
CA CYS A 182 -5.13 -21.65 -8.04
C CYS A 182 -3.62 -21.72 -8.33
N LEU A 183 -2.78 -21.11 -7.48
CA LEU A 183 -1.32 -21.15 -7.61
C LEU A 183 -0.77 -22.58 -7.55
N LYS A 184 -1.33 -23.43 -6.68
CA LYS A 184 -0.99 -24.87 -6.64
C LYS A 184 -1.32 -25.57 -7.95
N ASN A 185 -2.49 -25.28 -8.54
CA ASN A 185 -2.97 -25.95 -9.74
C ASN A 185 -2.16 -25.58 -10.99
N ILE A 186 -1.57 -24.38 -11.04
CA ILE A 186 -0.64 -23.97 -12.09
C ILE A 186 0.81 -24.33 -11.77
N HIS A 187 1.05 -25.14 -10.74
CA HIS A 187 2.38 -25.58 -10.30
C HIS A 187 3.33 -24.47 -9.79
N ARG A 188 2.81 -23.30 -9.42
CA ARG A 188 3.56 -22.21 -8.75
C ARG A 188 3.62 -22.39 -7.24
N ILE A 189 4.31 -23.44 -6.81
CA ILE A 189 4.41 -23.84 -5.40
C ILE A 189 5.20 -22.81 -4.56
N ASP A 190 6.14 -22.12 -5.20
CA ASP A 190 6.89 -20.99 -4.64
C ASP A 190 5.95 -19.84 -4.21
N LEU A 191 5.04 -19.42 -5.09
CA LEU A 191 4.09 -18.34 -4.81
C LEU A 191 3.03 -18.74 -3.79
N LYS A 192 2.55 -19.98 -3.87
CA LYS A 192 1.70 -20.56 -2.82
C LYS A 192 2.41 -20.48 -1.46
N THR A 193 3.69 -20.82 -1.41
CA THR A 193 4.48 -20.79 -0.16
C THR A 193 4.63 -19.36 0.37
N LYS A 194 4.75 -18.33 -0.48
CA LYS A 194 4.70 -16.92 -0.06
C LYS A 194 3.40 -16.59 0.66
N ILE A 195 2.24 -17.00 0.12
CA ILE A 195 0.94 -16.80 0.78
C ILE A 195 0.88 -17.49 2.14
N GLN A 196 1.40 -18.72 2.23
CA GLN A 196 1.40 -19.47 3.48
C GLN A 196 2.25 -18.80 4.57
N LYS A 197 3.42 -18.26 4.21
CA LYS A 197 4.26 -17.48 5.11
C LYS A 197 3.54 -16.22 5.61
N TYR A 198 2.85 -15.52 4.72
CA TYR A 198 2.03 -14.36 5.09
C TYR A 198 0.92 -14.75 6.09
N LYS A 199 0.18 -15.83 5.85
CA LYS A 199 -0.87 -16.33 6.77
C LYS A 199 -0.30 -16.75 8.13
N GLN A 200 0.90 -17.33 8.15
CA GLN A 200 1.60 -17.68 9.39
C GLN A 200 2.03 -16.43 10.17
N ALA A 201 2.61 -15.43 9.51
CA ALA A 201 2.93 -14.16 10.14
C ALA A 201 1.67 -13.49 10.71
N ALA A 202 0.58 -13.44 9.94
CA ALA A 202 -0.69 -12.88 10.36
C ALA A 202 -1.34 -13.64 11.54
N SER A 203 -1.11 -14.96 11.67
CA SER A 203 -1.64 -15.75 12.79
C SER A 203 -0.80 -15.64 14.06
N VAL A 204 0.53 -15.53 13.94
CA VAL A 204 1.47 -15.36 15.07
C VAL A 204 1.24 -14.03 15.78
N TRP A 205 0.86 -12.97 15.06
CA TRP A 205 0.49 -11.69 15.66
C TRP A 205 -0.93 -11.66 16.29
N ASN A 206 -1.69 -12.76 16.26
CA ASN A 206 -3.14 -12.68 16.40
C ASN A 206 -3.82 -13.74 17.29
N PRO A 207 -3.85 -13.47 18.61
CA PRO A 207 -5.15 -13.47 19.30
C PRO A 207 -5.66 -12.07 19.69
N ARG A 208 -4.77 -11.08 19.87
CA ARG A 208 -5.13 -9.74 20.39
C ARG A 208 -5.46 -8.68 19.32
N MET A 209 -5.02 -8.86 18.07
CA MET A 209 -5.17 -7.85 17.00
C MET A 209 -6.43 -8.01 16.14
N LYS A 210 -7.17 -9.13 16.23
CA LYS A 210 -8.46 -9.32 15.55
C LYS A 210 -9.48 -8.24 15.90
N GLN A 211 -9.33 -7.58 17.06
CA GLN A 211 -10.17 -6.45 17.43
C GLN A 211 -9.77 -5.17 16.70
N LEU A 212 -8.47 -4.87 16.54
CA LEU A 212 -8.00 -3.60 15.98
C LEU A 212 -8.13 -3.50 14.46
N GLN A 213 -7.93 -4.59 13.71
CA GLN A 213 -8.20 -4.58 12.26
C GLN A 213 -9.70 -4.55 11.96
N LYS A 214 -10.55 -5.14 12.80
CA LYS A 214 -12.01 -4.97 12.72
C LYS A 214 -12.44 -3.52 12.91
N PHE A 215 -11.79 -2.76 13.79
CA PHE A 215 -12.11 -1.34 13.98
C PHE A 215 -11.85 -0.48 12.73
N ASN A 216 -10.85 -0.81 11.91
CA ASN A 216 -10.61 -0.10 10.65
C ASN A 216 -11.46 -0.59 9.47
N TYR A 217 -11.99 -1.82 9.52
CA TYR A 217 -12.84 -2.36 8.44
C TYR A 217 -14.35 -2.16 8.68
N ILE A 218 -14.79 -1.98 9.94
CA ILE A 218 -16.22 -1.83 10.29
C ILE A 218 -16.77 -0.41 10.00
N HIS A 219 -15.93 0.57 9.70
CA HIS A 219 -16.40 1.91 9.32
C HIS A 219 -16.79 2.07 7.83
N PHE A 220 -16.71 1.00 7.02
CA PHE A 220 -17.02 1.05 5.59
C PHE A 220 -17.94 -0.10 5.13
N LEU A 221 -19.15 -0.14 5.68
CA LEU A 221 -20.32 -0.66 4.97
C LEU A 221 -21.26 0.52 4.71
N PRO A 222 -21.50 0.95 3.46
CA PRO A 222 -22.68 1.73 3.17
C PRO A 222 -23.89 0.84 3.45
N ASN A 223 -24.78 1.34 4.31
CA ASN A 223 -26.07 0.73 4.62
C ASN A 223 -26.79 0.27 3.34
N LEU A 224 -26.86 -1.04 3.12
CA LEU A 224 -27.84 -1.68 2.24
C LEU A 224 -28.83 -2.44 3.10
N CYS A 225 -29.78 -1.70 3.63
CA CYS A 225 -31.10 -2.16 4.06
C CYS A 225 -32.00 -0.94 3.80
N GLY A 226 -32.87 -0.92 2.80
CA GLY A 226 -33.89 -1.94 2.56
C GLY A 226 -35.11 -1.61 3.41
N SER A 227 -35.69 -0.41 3.26
CA SER A 227 -37.05 -0.13 3.74
C SER A 227 -38.04 -0.60 2.66
N MET A 228 -38.42 -1.87 2.76
CA MET A 228 -39.80 -2.26 2.49
C MET A 228 -40.59 -1.85 3.72
N ASP A 229 -41.41 -0.81 3.57
CA ASP A 229 -42.83 -0.76 3.90
C ASP A 229 -43.41 0.55 3.37
#